data_AF-A0A6I9N595-F1
#
_entry.id   AF-A0A6I9N595-F1
#
_cell.length_a   1.000
_cell.length_b   1.000
_cell.length_c   1.000
_cell.angle_alpha   90.00
_cell.angle_beta   90.00
_cell.angle_gamma   90.00
#
_symmetry.space_group_name_H-M   'P 1'
#
loop_
_entity.id
_entity.type
_entity.pdbx_description
1 polymer ?
#
loop_
_entity_poly.entity_id
_entity_poly.type
_entity_poly.pdbx_seq_one_letter_code
_entity_poly.pdbx_strand_id
1 'polypeptide(L)'
;MIMLQRCIFKRLLQQRCCLGNQDVTKSLLSAGFASALLGGHRAAGSKSGVPDVRERTLIAVKPDGVQRRLVGQIMQRFEQRGFKLVGLKMLQVSDDLLSQHYCELRTKPFYPRLQEYMTSGPVVVMVWEGYKVVQASRTMVGHTNPLEAQAGTIRGDFSSHISRNVVHASDSPEGAQREIQLWFQKKELLNWDCFDQTLTCEV
;
A
#
# COMPACT_ATOMS: atom_id res chain seq x y z
N MET A 1 -9.41 40.39 -1.48
CA MET A 1 -8.44 40.20 -2.58
C MET A 1 -7.13 39.47 -2.16
N ILE A 2 -7.15 38.59 -1.14
CA ILE A 2 -5.95 37.87 -0.65
C ILE A 2 -6.12 36.33 -0.72
N MET A 3 -7.35 35.82 -0.94
CA MET A 3 -7.59 34.37 -1.09
C MET A 3 -7.31 33.82 -2.49
N LEU A 4 -7.36 34.65 -3.55
CA LEU A 4 -7.15 34.17 -4.92
C LEU A 4 -5.67 33.85 -5.23
N GLN A 5 -4.71 34.50 -4.56
CA GLN A 5 -3.28 34.26 -4.78
C GLN A 5 -2.74 33.00 -4.09
N ARG A 6 -3.40 32.49 -3.03
CA ARG A 6 -3.03 31.22 -2.39
C ARG A 6 -3.48 29.99 -3.20
N CYS A 7 -4.53 30.12 -4.01
CA CYS A 7 -5.00 29.05 -4.90
C CYS A 7 -4.11 28.84 -6.13
N ILE A 8 -3.42 29.88 -6.60
CA ILE A 8 -2.54 29.79 -7.77
C ILE A 8 -1.19 29.14 -7.38
N PHE A 9 -0.66 29.44 -6.19
CA PHE A 9 0.61 28.89 -5.73
C PHE A 9 0.55 27.38 -5.41
N LYS A 10 -0.60 26.86 -4.96
CA LYS A 10 -0.80 25.41 -4.76
C LYS A 10 -0.92 24.61 -6.07
N ARG A 11 -1.34 25.23 -7.19
CA ARG A 11 -1.41 24.54 -8.50
C ARG A 11 -0.02 24.32 -9.13
N LEU A 12 0.94 25.19 -8.86
CA LEU A 12 2.28 25.12 -9.47
C LEU A 12 3.23 24.10 -8.82
N LEU A 13 3.05 23.78 -7.52
CA LEU A 13 3.80 22.69 -6.88
C LEU A 13 3.23 21.29 -7.16
N GLN A 14 1.95 21.19 -7.51
CA GLN A 14 1.26 19.90 -7.69
C GLN A 14 1.41 19.31 -9.10
N GLN A 15 1.90 20.10 -10.08
CA GLN A 15 2.21 19.62 -11.43
C GLN A 15 3.60 18.95 -11.56
N ARG A 16 4.48 19.06 -10.56
CA ARG A 16 5.83 18.48 -10.61
C ARG A 16 5.93 16.99 -10.26
N CYS A 17 4.88 16.37 -9.72
CA CYS A 17 4.88 14.93 -9.42
C CYS A 17 4.43 14.04 -10.59
N CYS A 18 3.94 14.62 -11.70
CA CYS A 18 3.26 13.85 -12.76
C CYS A 18 3.97 13.86 -14.13
N LEU A 19 5.20 14.36 -14.25
CA LEU A 19 5.95 14.37 -15.51
C LEU A 19 7.30 13.69 -15.32
N GLY A 20 7.30 12.38 -15.59
CA GLY A 20 8.53 11.62 -15.79
C GLY A 20 9.19 12.02 -17.11
N ASN A 21 10.51 12.21 -17.08
CA ASN A 21 11.33 12.52 -18.24
C ASN A 21 11.34 11.34 -19.24
N GLN A 22 10.77 11.56 -20.42
CA GLN A 22 11.30 11.11 -21.71
C GLN A 22 11.90 12.39 -22.33
N ASP A 23 13.04 12.45 -23.02
CA ASP A 23 13.47 11.57 -24.10
C ASP A 23 14.84 12.05 -24.67
N VAL A 24 15.47 11.19 -25.48
CA VAL A 24 16.33 11.48 -26.65
C VAL A 24 17.84 11.79 -26.52
N THR A 25 18.56 10.85 -27.15
CA THR A 25 19.93 10.81 -27.71
C THR A 25 20.32 11.91 -28.70
N LYS A 26 21.61 12.31 -28.72
CA LYS A 26 22.51 12.57 -29.88
C LYS A 26 23.87 13.12 -29.36
N SER A 27 24.96 12.35 -29.44
CA SER A 27 26.07 12.44 -30.43
C SER A 27 26.92 13.73 -30.40
N LEU A 28 28.22 13.62 -30.08
CA LEU A 28 29.34 13.91 -31.01
C LEU A 28 30.72 13.71 -30.36
N LEU A 29 31.67 13.38 -31.24
CA LEU A 29 33.04 12.87 -31.11
C LEU A 29 34.06 13.80 -30.42
N SER A 30 35.04 13.22 -29.72
CA SER A 30 36.47 13.58 -29.91
C SER A 30 37.40 12.49 -29.36
N ALA A 31 38.38 12.09 -30.17
CA ALA A 31 39.43 11.11 -29.88
C ALA A 31 40.48 11.64 -28.87
N GLY A 32 41.08 10.73 -28.10
CA GLY A 32 42.26 11.01 -27.27
C GLY A 32 42.88 9.73 -26.71
N PHE A 33 44.13 9.47 -27.11
CA PHE A 33 45.00 8.37 -26.68
C PHE A 33 45.28 8.37 -25.16
N ALA A 34 45.39 7.19 -24.54
CA ALA A 34 46.58 6.75 -23.78
C ALA A 34 46.35 5.43 -23.00
N SER A 35 47.43 4.64 -22.96
CA SER A 35 47.65 3.37 -22.27
C SER A 35 47.65 3.48 -20.74
N ALA A 36 47.17 2.44 -20.02
CA ALA A 36 47.91 1.71 -18.99
C ALA A 36 47.00 0.91 -18.03
N LEU A 37 47.50 -0.26 -17.66
CA LEU A 37 47.00 -1.24 -16.69
C LEU A 37 46.68 -0.61 -15.32
N LEU A 38 45.63 -1.11 -14.66
CA LEU A 38 45.62 -1.53 -13.24
C LEU A 38 44.24 -2.12 -12.87
N GLY A 39 44.28 -3.20 -12.08
CA GLY A 39 43.13 -4.00 -11.69
C GLY A 39 42.07 -3.23 -10.90
N GLY A 40 40.82 -3.63 -11.13
CA GLY A 40 39.68 -3.26 -10.31
C GLY A 40 38.79 -4.48 -10.13
N HIS A 41 38.85 -5.08 -8.95
CA HIS A 41 37.89 -6.08 -8.51
C HIS A 41 36.47 -5.56 -8.78
N ARG A 42 35.75 -6.23 -9.69
CA ARG A 42 34.29 -6.10 -9.75
C ARG A 42 33.76 -6.65 -8.42
N ALA A 43 33.40 -5.74 -7.52
CA ALA A 43 32.57 -6.07 -6.37
C ALA A 43 31.22 -6.54 -6.89
N ALA A 44 31.09 -7.84 -7.08
CA ALA A 44 29.81 -8.51 -7.25
C ALA A 44 29.03 -8.26 -5.96
N GLY A 45 28.00 -7.41 -6.03
CA GLY A 45 27.03 -7.26 -4.97
C GLY A 45 26.42 -8.63 -4.70
N SER A 46 26.78 -9.23 -3.57
CA SER A 46 26.18 -10.45 -3.05
C SER A 46 24.69 -10.16 -2.84
N LYS A 47 23.84 -10.66 -3.75
CA LYS A 47 22.41 -10.80 -3.47
C LYS A 47 22.30 -11.92 -2.46
N SER A 48 22.20 -11.58 -1.18
CA SER A 48 21.84 -12.55 -0.15
C SER A 48 20.50 -13.18 -0.56
N GLY A 49 20.50 -14.48 -0.88
CA GLY A 49 19.33 -15.25 -1.28
C GLY A 49 18.30 -15.48 -0.18
N VAL A 50 18.28 -14.63 0.85
CA VAL A 50 17.30 -14.69 1.94
C VAL A 50 16.04 -13.99 1.45
N PRO A 51 14.87 -14.66 1.48
CA PRO A 51 13.60 -14.05 1.11
C PRO A 51 13.33 -12.77 1.94
N ASP A 52 12.73 -11.74 1.34
CA ASP A 52 12.32 -10.55 2.10
C ASP A 52 11.11 -10.90 2.99
N VAL A 53 11.41 -11.27 4.24
CA VAL A 53 10.45 -11.60 5.29
C VAL A 53 9.92 -10.38 6.04
N ARG A 54 10.33 -9.17 5.64
CA ARG A 54 9.98 -7.90 6.29
C ARG A 54 9.07 -7.02 5.42
N GLU A 55 8.58 -7.52 4.27
CA GLU A 55 7.57 -6.83 3.47
C GLU A 55 6.34 -6.51 4.34
N ARG A 56 5.76 -5.31 4.15
CA ARG A 56 4.57 -4.85 4.87
C ARG A 56 3.46 -4.44 3.92
N THR A 57 2.22 -4.64 4.34
CA THR A 57 1.02 -4.18 3.62
C THR A 57 0.06 -3.45 4.55
N LEU A 58 -0.75 -2.55 3.99
CA LEU A 58 -1.84 -1.89 4.71
C LEU A 58 -3.17 -2.57 4.38
N ILE A 59 -3.87 -2.98 5.43
CA ILE A 59 -5.22 -3.52 5.35
C ILE A 59 -6.15 -2.59 6.11
N ALA A 60 -7.28 -2.20 5.52
CA ALA A 60 -8.28 -1.39 6.21
C ALA A 60 -9.66 -2.02 6.11
N VAL A 61 -10.25 -2.38 7.26
CA VAL A 61 -11.66 -2.75 7.37
C VAL A 61 -12.48 -1.47 7.26
N LYS A 62 -13.32 -1.42 6.23
CA LYS A 62 -14.15 -0.28 5.87
C LYS A 62 -15.37 -0.17 6.81
N PRO A 63 -16.11 0.96 6.79
CA PRO A 63 -17.18 1.20 7.77
C PRO A 63 -18.25 0.11 7.81
N ASP A 64 -18.63 -0.46 6.67
CA ASP A 64 -19.55 -1.60 6.58
C ASP A 64 -19.01 -2.88 7.25
N GLY A 65 -17.70 -3.16 7.10
CA GLY A 65 -17.05 -4.27 7.79
C GLY A 65 -17.07 -4.10 9.31
N VAL A 66 -16.86 -2.87 9.79
CA VAL A 66 -16.93 -2.54 11.22
C VAL A 66 -18.36 -2.65 11.74
N GLN A 67 -19.32 -2.02 11.07
CA GLN A 67 -20.74 -2.05 11.45
C GLN A 67 -21.32 -3.47 11.49
N ARG A 68 -20.82 -4.36 10.61
CA ARG A 68 -21.21 -5.77 10.56
C ARG A 68 -20.40 -6.67 11.50
N ARG A 69 -19.54 -6.09 12.35
CA ARG A 69 -18.74 -6.81 13.36
C ARG A 69 -17.77 -7.83 12.75
N LEU A 70 -17.22 -7.54 11.57
CA LEU A 70 -16.33 -8.43 10.82
C LEU A 70 -14.84 -8.22 11.12
N VAL A 71 -14.49 -7.28 12.00
CA VAL A 71 -13.08 -6.93 12.30
C VAL A 71 -12.28 -8.16 12.73
N GLY A 72 -12.78 -8.91 13.71
CA GLY A 72 -12.11 -10.12 14.21
C GLY A 72 -11.99 -11.21 13.14
N GLN A 73 -13.06 -11.43 12.36
CA GLN A 73 -13.07 -12.42 11.28
C GLN A 73 -12.05 -12.10 10.20
N ILE A 74 -11.90 -10.83 9.83
CA ILE A 74 -10.91 -10.37 8.86
C ILE A 74 -9.50 -10.54 9.42
N MET A 75 -9.25 -10.02 10.63
CA MET A 75 -7.96 -10.12 11.30
C MET A 75 -7.49 -11.57 11.41
N GLN A 76 -8.40 -12.47 11.81
CA GLN A 76 -8.15 -13.91 11.91
C GLN A 76 -7.60 -14.53 10.62
N ARG A 77 -8.06 -14.09 9.43
CA ARG A 77 -7.54 -14.60 8.14
C ARG A 77 -6.05 -14.31 7.96
N PHE A 78 -5.57 -13.16 8.44
CA PHE A 78 -4.16 -12.78 8.35
C PHE A 78 -3.33 -13.46 9.44
N GLU A 79 -3.85 -13.56 10.67
CA GLU A 79 -3.20 -14.27 11.77
C GLU A 79 -3.00 -15.76 11.44
N GLN A 80 -4.05 -16.43 10.96
CA GLN A 80 -3.98 -17.84 10.57
C GLN A 80 -3.04 -18.10 9.38
N ARG A 81 -2.78 -17.07 8.57
CA ARG A 81 -1.81 -17.16 7.48
C ARG A 81 -0.35 -17.07 7.98
N GLY A 82 -0.14 -16.69 9.23
CA GLY A 82 1.19 -16.48 9.83
C GLY A 82 1.76 -15.08 9.62
N PHE A 83 0.93 -14.10 9.24
CA PHE A 83 1.41 -12.72 9.13
C PHE A 83 1.49 -12.05 10.50
N LYS A 84 2.51 -11.21 10.67
CA LYS A 84 2.77 -10.48 11.91
C LYS A 84 2.03 -9.15 11.92
N LEU A 85 1.17 -8.93 12.90
CA LEU A 85 0.53 -7.63 13.12
C LEU A 85 1.52 -6.66 13.75
N VAL A 86 1.87 -5.58 13.05
CA VAL A 86 2.85 -4.58 13.51
C VAL A 86 2.25 -3.20 13.75
N GLY A 87 0.99 -2.99 13.39
CA GLY A 87 0.25 -1.76 13.69
C GLY A 87 -1.25 -2.00 13.60
N LEU A 88 -2.02 -1.41 14.52
CA LEU A 88 -3.47 -1.53 14.58
C LEU A 88 -4.05 -0.24 15.18
N LYS A 89 -5.05 0.35 14.52
CA LYS A 89 -5.87 1.40 15.12
C LYS A 89 -7.27 1.47 14.54
N MET A 90 -8.19 1.94 15.36
CA MET A 90 -9.56 2.27 14.97
C MET A 90 -9.72 3.79 15.03
N LEU A 91 -10.29 4.39 13.99
CA LEU A 91 -10.47 5.84 13.91
C LEU A 91 -11.62 6.23 13.00
N GLN A 92 -12.16 7.42 13.24
CA GLN A 92 -12.98 8.14 12.27
C GLN A 92 -12.03 8.86 11.29
N VAL A 93 -12.15 8.59 9.99
CA VAL A 93 -11.21 9.13 8.99
C VAL A 93 -11.63 10.55 8.57
N SER A 94 -10.66 11.45 8.45
CA SER A 94 -10.91 12.79 7.91
C SER A 94 -10.95 12.81 6.38
N ASP A 95 -11.66 13.78 5.81
CA ASP A 95 -11.72 14.00 4.36
C ASP A 95 -10.35 14.24 3.75
N ASP A 96 -9.46 14.96 4.46
CA ASP A 96 -8.10 15.24 4.00
C ASP A 96 -7.26 13.98 3.87
N LEU A 97 -7.38 13.06 4.84
CA LEU A 97 -6.65 11.79 4.84
C LEU A 97 -7.17 10.88 3.72
N LEU A 98 -8.51 10.77 3.57
CA LEU A 98 -9.12 10.00 2.48
C LEU A 98 -8.76 10.57 1.11
N SER A 99 -8.72 11.89 0.97
CA SER A 99 -8.37 12.54 -0.29
C SER A 99 -6.93 12.27 -0.70
N GLN A 100 -6.02 12.15 0.25
CA GLN A 100 -4.64 11.76 0.00
C GLN A 100 -4.54 10.27 -0.37
N HIS A 101 -5.28 9.40 0.35
CA HIS A 101 -5.29 7.97 0.10
C HIS A 101 -5.87 7.61 -1.29
N TYR A 102 -6.97 8.25 -1.68
CA TYR A 102 -7.64 8.03 -2.96
C TYR A 102 -7.31 9.10 -4.01
N CYS A 103 -6.11 9.68 -3.97
CA CYS A 103 -5.74 10.80 -4.85
C CYS A 103 -5.89 10.46 -6.34
N GLU A 104 -5.59 9.22 -6.73
CA GLU A 104 -5.70 8.71 -8.10
C GLU A 104 -7.15 8.52 -8.56
N LEU A 105 -8.09 8.41 -7.62
CA LEU A 105 -9.51 8.18 -7.91
C LEU A 105 -10.33 9.47 -7.98
N ARG A 106 -9.75 10.64 -7.66
CA ARG A 106 -10.47 11.92 -7.56
C ARG A 106 -11.24 12.33 -8.81
N THR A 107 -10.79 11.90 -9.99
CA THR A 107 -11.44 12.21 -11.27
C THR A 107 -12.55 11.21 -11.64
N LYS A 108 -12.70 10.13 -10.86
CA LYS A 108 -13.68 9.07 -11.16
C LYS A 108 -15.08 9.50 -10.69
N PRO A 109 -16.14 9.18 -11.45
CA PRO A 109 -17.51 9.62 -11.15
C PRO A 109 -18.06 9.05 -9.83
N PHE A 110 -17.51 7.94 -9.33
CA PHE A 110 -17.91 7.34 -8.06
C PHE A 110 -17.20 7.94 -6.83
N TYR A 111 -16.20 8.81 -7.03
CA TYR A 111 -15.36 9.33 -5.94
C TYR A 111 -16.14 10.05 -4.83
N PRO A 112 -17.15 10.92 -5.11
CA PRO A 112 -17.92 11.55 -4.04
C PRO A 112 -18.64 10.53 -3.14
N ARG A 113 -19.20 9.48 -3.76
CA ARG A 113 -19.86 8.38 -3.02
C ARG A 113 -18.87 7.52 -2.24
N LEU A 114 -17.64 7.39 -2.73
CA LEU A 114 -16.56 6.71 -2.00
C LEU A 114 -16.16 7.49 -0.74
N GLN A 115 -16.04 8.82 -0.83
CA GLN A 115 -15.75 9.66 0.32
C GLN A 115 -16.85 9.56 1.37
N GLU A 116 -18.11 9.77 0.99
CA GLU A 116 -19.27 9.65 1.87
C GLU A 116 -19.33 8.28 2.55
N TYR A 117 -19.08 7.21 1.80
CA TYR A 117 -19.03 5.87 2.35
C TYR A 117 -17.92 5.72 3.41
N MET A 118 -16.71 6.16 3.10
CA MET A 118 -15.56 6.00 4.00
C MET A 118 -15.63 6.90 5.24
N THR A 119 -16.41 7.99 5.21
CA THR A 119 -16.68 8.85 6.36
C THR A 119 -17.96 8.49 7.10
N SER A 120 -18.77 7.56 6.61
CA SER A 120 -20.04 7.13 7.26
C SER A 120 -19.87 6.41 8.61
N GLY A 121 -18.65 6.04 8.97
CA GLY A 121 -18.36 5.39 10.25
C GLY A 121 -16.87 5.13 10.44
N PRO A 122 -16.49 4.50 11.55
CA PRO A 122 -15.10 4.21 11.85
C PRO A 122 -14.52 3.15 10.92
N VAL A 123 -13.21 3.20 10.73
CA VAL A 123 -12.44 2.15 10.05
C VAL A 123 -11.46 1.53 11.04
N VAL A 124 -11.06 0.29 10.77
CA VAL A 124 -9.94 -0.36 11.46
C VAL A 124 -8.82 -0.55 10.47
N VAL A 125 -7.67 0.06 10.74
CA VAL A 125 -6.50 0.02 9.86
C VAL A 125 -5.41 -0.80 10.54
N MET A 126 -4.82 -1.70 9.78
CA MET A 126 -3.82 -2.67 10.21
C MET A 126 -2.61 -2.61 9.28
N VAL A 127 -1.43 -2.85 9.87
CA VAL A 127 -0.20 -3.11 9.11
C VAL A 127 0.25 -4.53 9.42
N TRP A 128 0.34 -5.34 8.36
CA TRP A 128 0.78 -6.72 8.43
C TRP A 128 2.16 -6.85 7.81
N GLU A 129 3.05 -7.61 8.45
CA GLU A 129 4.42 -7.91 8.02
C GLU A 129 4.55 -9.40 7.71
N GLY A 130 5.24 -9.74 6.62
CA GLY A 130 5.59 -11.13 6.30
C GLY A 130 6.02 -11.34 4.85
N TYR A 131 6.42 -12.56 4.52
CA TYR A 131 6.88 -12.91 3.17
C TYR A 131 5.77 -12.78 2.12
N LYS A 132 6.01 -11.97 1.07
CA LYS A 132 5.06 -11.69 -0.02
C LYS A 132 3.67 -11.28 0.50
N VAL A 133 3.61 -10.62 1.65
CA VAL A 133 2.37 -10.26 2.33
C VAL A 133 1.47 -9.40 1.44
N VAL A 134 2.00 -8.53 0.60
CA VAL A 134 1.18 -7.70 -0.30
C VAL A 134 0.43 -8.57 -1.30
N GLN A 135 1.15 -9.42 -2.02
CA GLN A 135 0.56 -10.33 -3.01
C GLN A 135 -0.42 -11.31 -2.36
N ALA A 136 -0.01 -11.95 -1.27
CA ALA A 136 -0.84 -12.91 -0.55
C ALA A 136 -2.11 -12.27 0.00
N SER A 137 -2.02 -11.04 0.53
CA SER A 137 -3.17 -10.28 1.01
C SER A 137 -4.17 -10.00 -0.09
N ARG A 138 -3.72 -9.60 -1.28
CA ARG A 138 -4.61 -9.38 -2.43
C ARG A 138 -5.35 -10.65 -2.85
N THR A 139 -4.66 -11.79 -2.85
CA THR A 139 -5.27 -13.09 -3.13
C THR A 139 -6.32 -13.45 -2.07
N MET A 140 -5.99 -13.31 -0.78
CA MET A 140 -6.93 -13.61 0.31
C MET A 140 -8.15 -12.67 0.34
N VAL A 141 -7.96 -11.41 -0.02
CA VAL A 141 -9.05 -10.42 -0.05
C VAL A 141 -10.02 -10.68 -1.19
N GLY A 142 -9.53 -11.10 -2.36
CA GLY A 142 -10.36 -11.37 -3.54
C GLY A 142 -10.65 -10.14 -4.39
N HIS A 143 -11.29 -10.36 -5.54
CA HIS A 143 -11.60 -9.32 -6.54
C HIS A 143 -12.41 -8.15 -5.96
N THR A 144 -12.22 -6.95 -6.52
CA THR A 144 -12.92 -5.74 -6.08
C THR A 144 -14.44 -5.87 -6.18
N ASN A 145 -14.90 -6.51 -7.27
CA ASN A 145 -16.29 -6.91 -7.45
C ASN A 145 -16.52 -8.23 -6.72
N PRO A 146 -17.38 -8.28 -5.68
CA PRO A 146 -17.64 -9.51 -4.94
C PRO A 146 -18.22 -10.65 -5.80
N LEU A 147 -18.91 -10.32 -6.90
CA LEU A 147 -19.45 -11.32 -7.83
C LEU A 147 -18.35 -12.06 -8.62
N GLU A 148 -17.15 -11.49 -8.68
CA GLU A 148 -15.97 -12.10 -9.30
C GLU A 148 -15.00 -12.68 -8.24
N ALA A 149 -15.27 -12.42 -6.96
CA ALA A 149 -14.43 -12.89 -5.86
C ALA A 149 -14.75 -14.36 -5.57
N GLN A 150 -13.71 -15.19 -5.49
CA GLN A 150 -13.86 -16.62 -5.23
C GLN A 150 -14.35 -16.88 -3.80
N ALA A 151 -15.14 -17.94 -3.62
CA ALA A 151 -15.51 -18.42 -2.29
C ALA A 151 -14.25 -18.72 -1.45
N GLY A 152 -14.28 -18.38 -0.17
CA GLY A 152 -13.14 -18.43 0.74
C GLY A 152 -12.28 -17.16 0.75
N THR A 153 -12.46 -16.23 -0.19
CA THR A 153 -11.86 -14.89 -0.09
C THR A 153 -12.70 -13.98 0.80
N ILE A 154 -12.08 -12.96 1.40
CA ILE A 154 -12.80 -12.03 2.31
C ILE A 154 -13.98 -11.36 1.60
N ARG A 155 -13.80 -10.93 0.35
CA ARG A 155 -14.89 -10.32 -0.42
C ARG A 155 -15.90 -11.34 -0.91
N GLY A 156 -15.48 -12.53 -1.32
CA GLY A 156 -16.40 -13.60 -1.71
C GLY A 156 -17.29 -14.05 -0.57
N ASP A 157 -16.75 -14.14 0.65
CA ASP A 157 -17.49 -14.62 1.82
C ASP A 157 -18.36 -13.51 2.45
N PHE A 158 -17.88 -12.27 2.45
CA PHE A 158 -18.48 -11.22 3.27
C PHE A 158 -19.05 -10.03 2.50
N SER A 159 -18.83 -9.87 1.20
CA SER A 159 -19.32 -8.72 0.44
C SER A 159 -20.41 -9.11 -0.53
N SER A 160 -21.47 -8.30 -0.65
CA SER A 160 -22.58 -8.56 -1.58
C SER A 160 -22.64 -7.56 -2.74
N HIS A 161 -21.96 -6.41 -2.62
CA HIS A 161 -22.01 -5.35 -3.63
C HIS A 161 -20.68 -4.60 -3.72
N ILE A 162 -20.29 -4.17 -4.93
CA ILE A 162 -18.99 -3.51 -5.19
C ILE A 162 -18.79 -2.22 -4.39
N SER A 163 -19.87 -1.50 -4.06
CA SER A 163 -19.81 -0.27 -3.26
C SER A 163 -19.63 -0.51 -1.75
N ARG A 164 -19.76 -1.76 -1.29
CA ARG A 164 -19.68 -2.20 0.12
C ARG A 164 -18.91 -3.52 0.17
N ASN A 165 -17.62 -3.43 -0.15
CA ASN A 165 -16.74 -4.58 -0.29
C ASN A 165 -15.81 -4.80 0.91
N VAL A 166 -16.22 -4.31 2.09
CA VAL A 166 -15.73 -4.65 3.44
C VAL A 166 -14.27 -4.28 3.77
N VAL A 167 -13.32 -4.43 2.84
CA VAL A 167 -11.89 -4.33 3.11
C VAL A 167 -11.11 -3.70 1.95
N HIS A 168 -10.12 -2.90 2.30
CA HIS A 168 -9.05 -2.41 1.43
C HIS A 168 -7.76 -3.19 1.68
N ALA A 169 -6.97 -3.39 0.63
CA ALA A 169 -5.63 -3.94 0.70
C ALA A 169 -4.73 -3.28 -0.35
N SER A 170 -3.52 -2.86 0.05
CA SER A 170 -2.52 -2.28 -0.83
C SER A 170 -2.27 -3.18 -2.05
N ASP A 171 -2.11 -2.58 -3.23
CA ASP A 171 -2.03 -3.28 -4.51
C ASP A 171 -0.60 -3.61 -4.98
N SER A 172 0.40 -2.85 -4.52
CA SER A 172 1.82 -3.10 -4.77
C SER A 172 2.67 -2.82 -3.51
N PRO A 173 3.92 -3.32 -3.45
CA PRO A 173 4.85 -2.99 -2.36
C PRO A 173 5.08 -1.49 -2.19
N GLU A 174 5.22 -0.76 -3.30
CA GLU A 174 5.40 0.70 -3.30
C GLU A 174 4.11 1.41 -2.83
N GLY A 175 2.96 0.92 -3.28
CA GLY A 175 1.65 1.37 -2.82
C GLY A 175 1.47 1.18 -1.32
N ALA A 176 1.83 -0.01 -0.81
CA ALA A 176 1.81 -0.33 0.61
C ALA A 176 2.69 0.61 1.43
N GLN A 177 3.93 0.86 0.99
CA GLN A 177 4.84 1.76 1.69
C GLN A 177 4.27 3.18 1.79
N ARG A 178 3.73 3.71 0.67
CA ARG A 178 3.07 5.03 0.64
C ARG A 178 1.87 5.09 1.56
N GLU A 179 1.01 4.06 1.51
CA GLU A 179 -0.18 3.97 2.37
C GLU A 179 0.21 3.89 3.85
N ILE A 180 1.16 3.04 4.24
CA ILE A 180 1.61 2.92 5.63
C ILE A 180 2.13 4.24 6.15
N GLN A 181 2.94 4.98 5.37
CA GLN A 181 3.46 6.30 5.75
C GLN A 181 2.35 7.35 5.90
N LEU A 182 1.29 7.26 5.10
CA LEU A 182 0.14 8.15 5.19
C LEU A 182 -0.70 7.86 6.44
N TRP A 183 -0.91 6.58 6.76
CA TRP A 183 -1.82 6.17 7.84
C TRP A 183 -1.14 6.05 9.20
N PHE A 184 0.16 5.76 9.29
CA PHE A 184 0.86 5.50 10.54
C PHE A 184 2.12 6.35 10.70
N GLN A 185 2.30 6.91 11.90
CA GLN A 185 3.58 7.42 12.35
C GLN A 185 4.49 6.25 12.73
N LYS A 186 5.82 6.45 12.63
CA LYS A 186 6.80 5.39 12.96
C LYS A 186 6.63 4.81 14.36
N LYS A 187 6.25 5.63 15.35
CA LYS A 187 6.02 5.20 16.74
C LYS A 187 4.77 4.35 16.94
N GLU A 188 3.83 4.35 15.99
CA GLU A 188 2.63 3.52 16.01
C GLU A 188 2.90 2.12 15.44
N LEU A 189 4.11 1.88 14.90
CA LEU A 189 4.53 0.61 14.34
C LEU A 189 5.49 -0.09 15.31
N LEU A 190 5.15 -1.30 15.73
CA LEU A 190 5.94 -2.09 16.65
C LEU A 190 6.88 -3.02 15.89
N ASN A 191 8.13 -3.11 16.35
CA ASN A 191 9.05 -4.14 15.91
C ASN A 191 9.16 -5.19 17.03
N TRP A 192 8.69 -6.38 16.74
CA TRP A 192 8.71 -7.53 17.63
C TRP A 192 8.94 -8.80 16.82
N ASP A 193 9.39 -9.85 17.48
CA ASP A 193 9.71 -11.13 16.85
C ASP A 193 8.63 -12.18 17.19
N CYS A 194 8.11 -12.86 16.16
CA CYS A 194 7.26 -14.03 16.40
C CYS A 194 8.14 -15.26 16.59
N PHE A 195 7.78 -16.14 17.52
CA PHE A 195 8.52 -17.37 17.79
C PHE A 195 8.60 -18.32 16.56
N ASP A 196 7.60 -18.26 15.68
CA ASP A 196 7.48 -19.06 14.45
C ASP A 196 8.02 -18.36 13.19
N GLN A 197 8.59 -17.16 13.32
CA GLN A 197 9.01 -16.35 12.16
C GLN A 197 10.16 -17.00 11.37
N THR A 198 11.03 -17.78 12.03
CA THR A 198 12.07 -18.57 11.35
C THR A 198 11.50 -19.82 10.68
N LEU A 199 10.57 -20.53 11.34
CA LEU A 199 9.97 -21.77 10.83
C LEU A 199 9.09 -21.56 9.59
N THR A 200 8.44 -20.41 9.48
CA THR A 200 7.53 -20.10 8.35
C THR A 200 8.26 -19.64 7.08
N CYS A 201 9.56 -19.36 7.17
CA CYS A 201 10.33 -18.73 6.10
C CYS A 201 11.57 -19.53 5.66
N GLU A 202 11.82 -20.71 6.26
CA GLU A 202 12.83 -21.65 5.80
C GLU A 202 12.39 -22.28 4.46
N VAL A 203 13.29 -22.26 3.47
CA VAL A 203 13.10 -22.84 2.13
C VAL A 203 13.79 -24.19 2.07
#